data_AF-A0A7S4SJB1-F1
#
_entry.id   AF-A0A7S4SJB1-F1
#
_cell.length_a   1.000
_cell.length_b   1.000
_cell.length_c   1.000
_cell.angle_alpha   90.00
_cell.angle_beta   90.00
_cell.angle_gamma   90.00
#
_symmetry.space_group_name_H-M   'P 1'
#
loop_
_entity.id
_entity.type
_entity.pdbx_description
1 polymer ?
#
loop_
_entity_poly.entity_id
_entity_poly.type
_entity_poly.pdbx_seq_one_letter_code
_entity_poly.pdbx_strand_id
1 'polypeptide(L)'
;FVIQFLQSLWDEGLLQFSLESNRWEWDLDAIEAREIADNVGDLMSKKILQLPDGCQYVIKLLACVGSKCDERTLKSLVKRKKDNDGKPSAKNMPRNTKGRKDEFDFIVDEGLLIKEGQNYVFVHDQIQLAAYSLISVDEKGYLHKEIGYSLLECNEVDDVLFMVVDQLNRGKSFINDKDKREELAKLNLRAGEKAMSLAAFSDSASYLKAGIDMLCDDHWKSHCDLSVQLHSLYAEAEYCTGHFQ
;
A
#
# COMPACT_ATOMS: atom_id res chain seq x y z
N PHE A 1 5.76 -19.47 -10.48
CA PHE A 1 6.10 -19.89 -9.11
C PHE A 1 6.93 -21.17 -9.10
N VAL A 2 6.34 -22.37 -9.29
CA VAL A 2 7.08 -23.66 -9.21
C VAL A 2 8.33 -23.69 -10.11
N ILE A 3 8.21 -23.22 -11.37
CA ILE A 3 9.34 -23.19 -12.30
C ILE A 3 10.46 -22.25 -11.82
N GLN A 4 10.11 -21.06 -11.32
CA GLN A 4 11.10 -20.10 -10.82
C GLN A 4 11.74 -20.57 -9.51
N PHE A 5 10.98 -21.26 -8.66
CA PHE A 5 11.50 -21.87 -7.44
C PHE A 5 12.51 -22.98 -7.78
N LEU A 6 12.16 -23.88 -8.72
CA LEU A 6 13.07 -24.91 -9.20
C LEU A 6 14.33 -24.31 -9.86
N GLN A 7 14.20 -23.21 -10.61
CA GLN A 7 15.35 -22.47 -11.15
C GLN A 7 16.23 -21.90 -10.03
N SER A 8 15.65 -21.32 -8.98
CA SER A 8 16.45 -20.81 -7.85
C SER A 8 17.22 -21.91 -7.12
N LEU A 9 16.60 -23.08 -6.93
CA LEU A 9 17.27 -24.24 -6.32
C LEU A 9 18.40 -24.78 -7.21
N TRP A 10 18.25 -24.69 -8.53
CA TRP A 10 19.28 -25.06 -9.49
C TRP A 10 20.47 -24.09 -9.46
N ASP A 11 20.22 -22.78 -9.51
CA ASP A 11 21.26 -21.75 -9.52
C ASP A 11 22.14 -21.79 -8.25
N GLU A 12 21.57 -22.24 -7.13
CA GLU A 12 22.25 -22.35 -5.84
C GLU A 12 22.83 -23.76 -5.58
N GLY A 13 22.67 -24.67 -6.54
CA GLY A 13 23.21 -26.03 -6.47
C GLY A 13 22.50 -26.94 -5.46
N LEU A 14 21.35 -26.55 -4.93
CA LEU A 14 20.50 -27.34 -4.03
C LEU A 14 19.65 -28.38 -4.77
N LEU A 15 19.45 -28.16 -6.08
CA LEU A 15 18.85 -29.09 -7.01
C LEU A 15 19.83 -29.30 -8.15
N GLN A 16 20.41 -30.50 -8.28
CA GLN A 16 21.35 -30.81 -9.35
C GLN A 16 20.96 -32.09 -10.06
N PHE A 17 21.32 -32.18 -11.34
CA PHE A 17 21.17 -33.41 -12.09
C PHE A 17 22.46 -34.21 -11.99
N SER A 18 22.41 -35.34 -11.29
CA SER A 18 23.57 -36.21 -11.12
C SER A 18 23.69 -37.13 -12.33
N LEU A 19 24.74 -36.92 -13.13
CA LEU A 19 25.04 -37.72 -14.32
C LEU A 19 25.43 -39.17 -13.97
N GLU A 20 26.00 -39.38 -12.78
CA GLU A 20 26.42 -40.71 -12.31
C GLU A 20 25.23 -41.59 -11.92
N SER A 21 24.17 -40.99 -11.38
CA SER A 21 22.96 -41.71 -10.95
C SER A 21 21.76 -41.49 -11.87
N ASN A 22 21.94 -40.69 -12.93
CA ASN A 22 20.96 -40.31 -13.96
C ASN A 22 19.62 -39.86 -13.38
N ARG A 23 19.67 -39.15 -12.25
CA ARG A 23 18.50 -38.66 -11.51
C ARG A 23 18.77 -37.26 -10.99
N TRP A 24 17.69 -36.59 -10.66
CA TRP A 24 17.75 -35.37 -9.88
C TRP A 24 18.12 -35.69 -8.44
N GLU A 25 19.09 -34.97 -7.91
CA GLU A 25 19.50 -35.00 -6.51
C GLU A 25 19.17 -33.65 -5.90
N TRP A 26 18.61 -33.71 -4.69
CA TRP A 26 18.25 -32.53 -3.92
C TRP A 26 18.51 -32.82 -2.45
N ASP A 27 18.92 -31.79 -1.72
CA ASP A 27 19.17 -31.86 -0.28
C ASP A 27 17.93 -31.36 0.47
N LEU A 28 17.08 -32.28 0.93
CA LEU A 28 15.85 -31.94 1.65
C LEU A 28 16.14 -31.21 2.96
N ASP A 29 17.21 -31.55 3.67
CA ASP A 29 17.56 -30.92 4.95
C ASP A 29 18.03 -29.48 4.71
N ALA A 30 18.80 -29.23 3.66
CA ALA A 30 19.19 -27.87 3.25
C ALA A 30 18.03 -27.05 2.68
N ILE A 31 17.04 -27.70 2.05
CA ILE A 31 15.83 -27.06 1.52
C ILE A 31 14.83 -26.74 2.64
N GLU A 32 14.66 -27.60 3.64
CA GLU A 32 13.78 -27.37 4.80
C GLU A 32 14.37 -26.38 5.80
N ALA A 33 15.70 -26.39 5.99
CA ALA A 33 16.40 -25.38 6.79
C ALA A 33 16.30 -23.97 6.18
N ARG A 34 15.90 -23.86 4.91
CA ARG A 34 15.46 -22.63 4.29
C ARG A 34 13.97 -22.46 4.53
N GLU A 35 13.61 -21.58 5.44
CA GLU A 35 12.21 -21.15 5.62
C GLU A 35 11.65 -20.66 4.27
N ILE A 36 10.86 -21.51 3.60
CA ILE A 36 10.37 -21.32 2.22
C ILE A 36 9.57 -20.02 2.05
N ALA A 37 9.03 -19.45 3.14
CA ALA A 37 8.31 -18.18 3.16
C ALA A 37 9.21 -16.96 2.92
N ASP A 38 10.45 -16.96 3.44
CA ASP A 38 11.36 -15.82 3.33
C ASP A 38 11.92 -15.66 1.90
N ASN A 39 12.13 -16.77 1.19
CA ASN A 39 12.74 -16.73 -0.14
C ASN A 39 11.78 -16.20 -1.23
N VAL A 40 10.46 -16.37 -1.07
CA VAL A 40 9.50 -15.84 -2.06
C VAL A 40 9.48 -14.32 -2.00
N GLY A 41 9.46 -13.73 -0.80
CA GLY A 41 9.54 -12.29 -0.61
C GLY A 41 10.83 -11.70 -1.19
N ASP A 42 11.97 -12.35 -0.95
CA ASP A 42 13.28 -11.92 -1.46
C ASP A 42 13.39 -12.04 -2.98
N LEU A 43 12.90 -13.14 -3.57
CA LEU A 43 12.87 -13.33 -5.01
C LEU A 43 12.00 -12.28 -5.69
N MET A 44 10.81 -12.02 -5.14
CA MET A 44 9.91 -10.98 -5.66
C MET A 44 10.53 -9.59 -5.50
N SER A 45 11.20 -9.32 -4.37
CA SER A 45 11.90 -8.06 -4.13
C SER A 45 13.00 -7.83 -5.16
N LYS A 46 13.85 -8.84 -5.42
CA LYS A 46 14.89 -8.80 -6.47
C LYS A 46 14.28 -8.55 -7.85
N LYS A 47 13.19 -9.24 -8.18
CA LYS A 47 12.50 -9.06 -9.46
C LYS A 47 11.93 -7.65 -9.61
N ILE A 48 11.32 -7.10 -8.55
CA ILE A 48 10.81 -5.72 -8.54
C ILE A 48 11.96 -4.72 -8.75
N LEU A 49 13.09 -4.91 -8.06
CA LEU A 49 14.27 -4.03 -8.19
C LEU A 49 14.91 -4.05 -9.58
N GLN A 50 14.69 -5.09 -10.38
CA GLN A 50 15.16 -5.18 -11.76
C GLN A 50 14.25 -4.45 -12.75
N LEU A 51 13.05 -4.04 -12.35
CA LEU A 51 12.13 -3.31 -13.21
C LEU A 51 12.61 -1.85 -13.44
N PRO A 52 12.19 -1.20 -14.54
CA PRO A 52 12.41 0.23 -14.71
C PRO A 52 11.80 1.07 -13.56
N ASP A 53 12.42 2.20 -13.23
CA ASP A 53 12.00 3.08 -12.12
C ASP A 53 10.50 3.44 -12.14
N GLY A 54 9.95 3.66 -13.34
CA GLY A 54 8.51 3.93 -13.52
C GLY A 54 7.63 2.76 -13.07
N CYS A 55 8.03 1.53 -13.41
CA CYS A 55 7.31 0.32 -13.02
C CYS A 55 7.47 0.02 -11.53
N GLN A 56 8.67 0.22 -10.97
CA GLN A 56 8.90 0.11 -9.53
C GLN A 56 8.00 1.06 -8.75
N TYR A 57 7.89 2.31 -9.21
CA TYR A 57 7.01 3.29 -8.59
C TYR A 57 5.55 2.86 -8.62
N VAL A 58 5.04 2.38 -9.78
CA VAL A 58 3.65 1.90 -9.91
C VAL A 58 3.37 0.73 -8.98
N ILE A 59 4.28 -0.24 -8.90
CA ILE A 59 4.13 -1.41 -8.00
C ILE A 59 4.12 -0.97 -6.53
N LYS A 60 5.04 -0.08 -6.13
CA LYS A 60 5.09 0.46 -4.76
C LYS A 60 3.80 1.21 -4.41
N LEU A 61 3.30 2.03 -5.33
CA LEU A 61 2.06 2.77 -5.17
C LEU A 61 0.87 1.81 -4.99
N LEU A 62 0.74 0.80 -5.86
CA LEU A 62 -0.27 -0.25 -5.75
C LEU A 62 -0.20 -0.98 -4.42
N ALA A 63 1.01 -1.32 -3.96
CA ALA A 63 1.21 -1.99 -2.70
C ALA A 63 0.75 -1.16 -1.49
N CYS A 64 0.85 0.17 -1.57
CA CYS A 64 0.29 1.08 -0.57
C CYS A 64 -1.24 1.16 -0.61
N VAL A 65 -1.86 1.07 -1.80
CA VAL A 65 -3.33 1.14 -1.94
C VAL A 65 -3.99 -0.13 -1.40
N GLY A 66 -3.51 -1.31 -1.78
CA GLY A 66 -4.08 -2.57 -1.33
C GLY A 66 -4.07 -3.67 -2.40
N SER A 67 -4.88 -4.71 -2.17
CA SER A 67 -4.94 -5.89 -3.04
C SER A 67 -5.58 -5.62 -4.41
N LYS A 68 -6.48 -4.63 -4.50
CA LYS A 68 -7.13 -4.19 -5.75
C LYS A 68 -7.14 -2.68 -5.84
N CYS A 69 -6.83 -2.14 -7.01
CA CYS A 69 -6.94 -0.70 -7.26
C CYS A 69 -7.44 -0.42 -8.67
N ASP A 70 -8.27 0.61 -8.80
CA ASP A 70 -8.82 1.03 -10.08
C ASP A 70 -7.78 1.78 -10.93
N GLU A 71 -7.86 1.59 -12.25
CA GLU A 71 -6.94 2.18 -13.22
C GLU A 71 -6.97 3.72 -13.21
N ARG A 72 -8.11 4.34 -12.91
CA ARG A 72 -8.28 5.79 -12.93
C ARG A 72 -7.48 6.46 -11.81
N THR A 73 -7.58 5.94 -10.59
CA THR A 73 -6.87 6.38 -9.39
C THR A 73 -5.37 6.15 -9.55
N LEU A 74 -4.93 5.00 -10.08
CA LEU A 74 -3.51 4.75 -10.33
C LEU A 74 -2.93 5.72 -11.35
N LYS A 75 -3.64 5.95 -12.47
CA LYS A 75 -3.16 6.86 -13.52
C LYS A 75 -3.12 8.31 -13.04
N SER A 76 -4.07 8.76 -12.22
CA SER A 76 -4.03 10.11 -11.65
C SER A 76 -2.84 10.31 -10.71
N LEU A 77 -2.54 9.33 -9.86
CA LEU A 77 -1.39 9.34 -8.95
C LEU A 77 -0.04 9.31 -9.67
N VAL A 78 0.09 8.49 -10.70
CA VAL A 78 1.31 8.43 -11.53
C VAL A 78 1.54 9.75 -12.27
N LYS A 79 0.48 10.39 -12.75
CA LYS A 79 0.56 11.69 -13.41
C LYS A 79 1.04 12.79 -12.47
N ARG A 80 0.50 12.86 -11.25
CA ARG A 80 0.91 13.85 -10.22
C ARG A 80 2.40 13.79 -9.91
N LYS A 81 2.96 12.58 -9.78
CA LYS A 81 4.41 12.44 -9.56
C LYS A 81 5.22 12.97 -10.75
N LYS A 82 4.80 12.66 -11.98
CA LYS A 82 5.48 13.15 -13.20
C LYS A 82 5.46 14.68 -13.28
N ASP A 83 4.37 15.31 -12.82
CA ASP A 83 4.22 16.77 -12.78
C ASP A 83 5.07 17.40 -11.65
N ASN A 84 5.13 16.78 -10.46
CA ASN A 84 5.91 17.28 -9.32
C ASN A 84 7.43 17.09 -9.46
N ASP A 85 7.89 15.95 -10.00
CA ASP A 85 9.32 15.65 -10.11
C ASP A 85 9.97 16.35 -11.32
N GLY A 86 9.18 16.90 -12.25
CA GLY A 86 9.64 17.58 -13.48
C GLY A 86 10.49 16.71 -14.42
N LYS A 87 10.71 15.44 -14.06
CA LYS A 87 11.54 14.49 -14.80
C LYS A 87 10.62 13.53 -15.55
N PRO A 88 10.70 13.46 -16.88
CA PRO A 88 10.02 12.40 -17.61
C PRO A 88 10.63 11.06 -17.17
N SER A 89 9.85 10.27 -16.44
CA SER A 89 10.23 8.94 -15.89
C SER A 89 10.40 7.85 -16.98
N ALA A 90 10.90 8.24 -18.16
CA ALA A 90 10.96 7.42 -19.35
C ALA A 90 12.41 7.20 -19.85
N LYS A 91 13.43 7.40 -19.00
CA LYS A 91 14.82 7.24 -19.44
C LYS A 91 15.24 5.77 -19.63
N ASN A 92 14.57 4.81 -18.98
CA ASN A 92 14.97 3.40 -18.98
C ASN A 92 13.86 2.40 -19.36
N MET A 93 12.77 2.84 -20.00
CA MET A 93 11.74 1.89 -20.48
C MET A 93 12.23 1.22 -21.78
N PRO A 94 12.22 -0.12 -21.91
CA PRO A 94 12.57 -0.78 -23.15
C PRO A 94 11.67 -0.29 -24.30
N ARG A 95 12.28 0.32 -25.33
CA ARG A 95 11.57 0.68 -26.57
C ARG A 95 11.30 -0.60 -27.36
N ASN A 96 10.08 -1.10 -27.30
CA ASN A 96 9.61 -2.13 -28.23
C ASN A 96 9.02 -1.47 -29.49
N THR A 97 9.33 -2.05 -30.64
CA THR A 97 8.92 -1.70 -32.01
C THR A 97 7.40 -1.78 -32.31
N LYS A 98 6.52 -2.01 -31.33
CA LYS A 98 5.06 -2.16 -31.52
C LYS A 98 4.16 -1.17 -30.76
N GLY A 99 4.70 -0.05 -30.28
CA GLY A 99 3.93 0.96 -29.56
C GLY A 99 4.37 1.08 -28.11
N ARG A 100 4.16 2.25 -27.53
CA ARG A 100 4.63 2.61 -26.20
C ARG A 100 3.79 1.85 -25.16
N LYS A 101 4.23 0.66 -24.73
CA LYS A 101 3.63 -0.02 -23.57
C LYS A 101 3.72 0.92 -22.37
N ASP A 102 2.62 1.10 -21.67
CA ASP A 102 2.62 1.86 -20.43
C ASP A 102 3.27 1.04 -19.31
N GLU A 103 3.62 1.69 -18.20
CA GLU A 103 4.22 1.03 -17.05
C GLU A 103 3.37 -0.17 -16.56
N PHE A 104 2.04 -0.08 -16.70
CA PHE A 104 1.10 -1.10 -16.23
C PHE A 104 1.14 -2.37 -17.08
N ASP A 105 1.09 -2.24 -18.40
CA ASP A 105 1.15 -3.37 -19.33
C ASP A 105 2.47 -4.15 -19.15
N PHE A 106 3.58 -3.44 -18.92
CA PHE A 106 4.88 -4.07 -18.65
C PHE A 106 4.85 -4.92 -17.38
N ILE A 107 4.27 -4.42 -16.29
CA ILE A 107 4.18 -5.16 -15.02
C ILE A 107 3.27 -6.39 -15.15
N VAL A 108 2.20 -6.28 -15.96
CA VAL A 108 1.31 -7.41 -16.26
C VAL A 108 2.04 -8.48 -17.08
N ASP A 109 2.82 -8.09 -18.10
CA ASP A 109 3.63 -9.02 -18.89
C ASP A 109 4.69 -9.73 -18.03
N GLU A 110 5.26 -9.02 -17.06
CA GLU A 110 6.18 -9.59 -16.06
C GLU A 110 5.48 -10.55 -15.09
N GLY A 111 4.15 -10.69 -15.15
CA GLY A 111 3.38 -11.63 -14.33
C GLY A 111 3.35 -11.23 -12.85
N LEU A 112 3.46 -9.94 -12.56
CA LEU A 112 3.37 -9.41 -11.19
C LEU A 112 1.97 -8.91 -10.86
N LEU A 113 1.24 -8.44 -11.89
CA LEU A 113 -0.14 -7.97 -11.79
C LEU A 113 -1.03 -8.69 -12.82
N ILE A 114 -2.32 -8.74 -12.53
CA ILE A 114 -3.38 -9.12 -13.47
C ILE A 114 -4.31 -7.93 -13.63
N LYS A 115 -4.74 -7.69 -14.87
CA LYS A 115 -5.79 -6.71 -15.19
C LYS A 115 -7.16 -7.41 -15.13
N GLU A 116 -7.94 -7.11 -14.11
CA GLU A 116 -9.34 -7.56 -13.93
C GLU A 116 -10.30 -6.42 -14.31
N GLY A 117 -10.69 -6.35 -15.58
CA GLY A 117 -11.53 -5.26 -16.09
C GLY A 117 -10.82 -3.91 -16.02
N GLN A 118 -11.27 -3.04 -15.12
CA GLN A 118 -10.65 -1.73 -14.84
C GLN A 118 -9.73 -1.73 -13.61
N ASN A 119 -9.51 -2.89 -12.99
CA ASN A 119 -8.69 -3.02 -11.79
C ASN A 119 -7.37 -3.71 -12.08
N TYR A 120 -6.34 -3.32 -11.34
CA TYR A 120 -5.08 -4.05 -11.25
C TYR A 120 -5.01 -4.76 -9.90
N VAL A 121 -4.63 -6.04 -9.94
CA VAL A 121 -4.58 -6.93 -8.78
C VAL A 121 -3.25 -7.64 -8.76
N PHE A 122 -2.63 -7.77 -7.59
CA PHE A 122 -1.43 -8.59 -7.43
C PHE A 122 -1.76 -10.06 -7.70
N VAL A 123 -0.89 -10.74 -8.46
CA VAL A 123 -1.02 -12.19 -8.68
C VAL A 123 -0.96 -12.95 -7.36
N HIS A 124 -0.20 -12.43 -6.39
CA HIS A 124 -0.06 -13.00 -5.07
C HIS A 124 0.23 -11.92 -4.03
N ASP A 125 -0.34 -12.06 -2.83
CA ASP A 125 -0.07 -11.22 -1.66
C ASP A 125 1.43 -11.03 -1.34
N GLN A 126 2.28 -12.04 -1.59
CA GLN A 126 3.72 -11.94 -1.36
C GLN A 126 4.40 -10.90 -2.27
N ILE A 127 3.87 -10.68 -3.47
CA ILE A 127 4.37 -9.62 -4.36
C ILE A 127 4.02 -8.25 -3.78
N GLN A 128 2.81 -8.10 -3.24
CA GLN A 128 2.39 -6.88 -2.56
C GLN A 128 3.26 -6.61 -1.33
N LEU A 129 3.51 -7.62 -0.49
CA LEU A 129 4.34 -7.50 0.71
C LEU A 129 5.79 -7.17 0.37
N ALA A 130 6.38 -7.84 -0.63
CA ALA A 130 7.72 -7.53 -1.13
C ALA A 130 7.80 -6.08 -1.63
N ALA A 131 6.86 -5.68 -2.49
CA ALA A 131 6.76 -4.32 -3.01
C ALA A 131 6.65 -3.28 -1.89
N TYR A 132 5.79 -3.53 -0.90
CA TYR A 132 5.59 -2.62 0.24
C TYR A 132 6.83 -2.54 1.14
N SER A 133 7.55 -3.66 1.30
CA SER A 133 8.75 -3.73 2.15
C SER A 133 9.94 -2.98 1.54
N LEU A 134 9.99 -2.83 0.21
CA LEU A 134 10.98 -2.03 -0.51
C LEU A 134 10.80 -0.51 -0.38
N ILE A 135 9.76 -0.05 0.32
CA ILE A 135 9.47 1.37 0.52
C ILE A 135 10.00 1.78 1.90
N SER A 136 10.84 2.83 1.93
CA SER A 136 11.32 3.37 3.21
C SER A 136 10.16 3.91 4.05
N VAL A 137 10.34 4.02 5.37
CA VAL A 137 9.29 4.51 6.29
C VAL A 137 8.82 5.92 5.90
N ASP A 138 9.76 6.80 5.53
CA ASP A 138 9.44 8.17 5.09
C ASP A 138 8.71 8.17 3.75
N GLU A 139 9.17 7.36 2.78
CA GLU A 139 8.50 7.24 1.48
C GLU A 139 7.08 6.66 1.64
N LYS A 140 6.86 5.70 2.55
CA LYS A 140 5.53 5.16 2.87
C LYS A 140 4.59 6.26 3.36
N GLY A 141 5.03 7.05 4.35
CA GLY A 141 4.21 8.13 4.89
C GLY A 141 3.83 9.16 3.83
N TYR A 142 4.79 9.55 2.99
CA TYR A 142 4.54 10.44 1.86
C TYR A 142 3.53 9.85 0.87
N LEU A 143 3.72 8.59 0.44
CA LEU A 143 2.83 7.93 -0.53
C LEU A 143 1.41 7.78 0.02
N HIS A 144 1.27 7.33 1.27
CA HIS A 144 -0.02 7.18 1.93
C HIS A 144 -0.82 8.50 1.97
N LYS A 145 -0.13 9.62 2.28
CA LYS A 145 -0.72 10.95 2.20
C LYS A 145 -1.19 11.31 0.78
N GLU A 146 -0.34 11.13 -0.23
CA GLU A 146 -0.68 11.45 -1.62
C GLU A 146 -1.85 10.59 -2.15
N ILE A 147 -1.86 9.30 -1.79
CA ILE A 147 -2.94 8.36 -2.13
C ILE A 147 -4.26 8.82 -1.51
N GLY A 148 -4.28 9.11 -0.21
CA GLY A 148 -5.49 9.54 0.50
C GLY A 148 -6.12 10.79 -0.12
N TYR A 149 -5.32 11.83 -0.41
CA TYR A 149 -5.84 13.04 -1.06
C TYR A 149 -6.28 12.80 -2.51
N SER A 150 -5.55 11.99 -3.27
CA SER A 150 -5.97 11.68 -4.65
C SER A 150 -7.28 10.89 -4.69
N LEU A 151 -7.52 10.01 -3.72
CA LEU A 151 -8.78 9.27 -3.59
C LEU A 151 -9.93 10.22 -3.28
N LEU A 152 -9.71 11.19 -2.37
CA LEU A 152 -10.70 12.20 -1.97
C LEU A 152 -11.10 13.10 -3.16
N GLU A 153 -10.17 13.40 -4.06
CA GLU A 153 -10.46 14.24 -5.24
C GLU A 153 -11.15 13.48 -6.39
N CYS A 154 -10.93 12.17 -6.48
CA CYS A 154 -11.43 11.38 -7.63
C CYS A 154 -12.78 10.71 -7.38
N ASN A 155 -13.23 10.64 -6.13
CA ASN A 155 -14.38 9.84 -5.71
C ASN A 155 -15.27 10.61 -4.74
N GLU A 156 -16.52 10.16 -4.62
CA GLU A 156 -17.41 10.63 -3.56
C GLU A 156 -16.94 10.11 -2.21
N VAL A 157 -16.82 11.02 -1.23
CA VAL A 157 -16.18 10.72 0.06
C VAL A 157 -16.86 9.56 0.78
N ASP A 158 -18.18 9.47 0.73
CA ASP A 158 -18.93 8.44 1.48
C ASP A 158 -18.66 7.00 1.00
N ASP A 159 -18.32 6.84 -0.28
CA ASP A 159 -18.00 5.55 -0.91
C ASP A 159 -16.61 5.07 -0.52
N VAL A 160 -15.67 6.00 -0.33
CA VAL A 160 -14.25 5.71 -0.08
C VAL A 160 -13.77 6.12 1.31
N LEU A 161 -14.68 6.53 2.21
CA LEU A 161 -14.35 7.19 3.49
C LEU A 161 -13.29 6.44 4.30
N PHE A 162 -13.51 5.15 4.56
CA PHE A 162 -12.56 4.34 5.34
C PHE A 162 -11.21 4.22 4.64
N MET A 163 -11.22 3.95 3.33
CA MET A 163 -10.00 3.85 2.53
C MET A 163 -9.20 5.17 2.55
N VAL A 164 -9.87 6.32 2.42
CA VAL A 164 -9.22 7.64 2.48
C VAL A 164 -8.62 7.87 3.87
N VAL A 165 -9.40 7.65 4.93
CA VAL A 165 -8.96 7.90 6.31
C VAL A 165 -7.81 6.97 6.70
N ASP A 166 -7.86 5.69 6.32
CA ASP A 166 -6.77 4.74 6.56
C ASP A 166 -5.47 5.17 5.89
N GLN A 167 -5.55 5.63 4.64
CA GLN A 167 -4.40 6.12 3.90
C GLN A 167 -3.83 7.38 4.56
N LEU A 168 -4.68 8.38 4.85
CA LEU A 168 -4.22 9.62 5.47
C LEU A 168 -3.68 9.42 6.89
N ASN A 169 -4.28 8.53 7.68
CA ASN A 169 -3.79 8.20 9.03
C ASN A 169 -2.41 7.53 9.01
N ARG A 170 -2.13 6.67 8.02
CA ARG A 170 -0.79 6.09 7.80
C ARG A 170 0.22 7.14 7.30
N GLY A 171 -0.26 8.17 6.60
CA GLY A 171 0.53 9.30 6.12
C GLY A 171 0.63 10.50 7.07
N LYS A 172 0.08 10.41 8.29
CA LYS A 172 -0.15 11.58 9.17
C LYS A 172 1.11 12.38 9.52
N SER A 173 2.28 11.74 9.58
CA SER A 173 3.56 12.40 9.84
C SER A 173 3.98 13.40 8.74
N PHE A 174 3.38 13.30 7.55
CA PHE A 174 3.61 14.21 6.42
C PHE A 174 2.50 15.27 6.27
N ILE A 175 1.56 15.33 7.21
CA ILE A 175 0.44 16.30 7.22
C ILE A 175 0.70 17.33 8.33
N ASN A 176 1.48 18.36 7.97
CA ASN A 176 1.89 19.42 8.89
C ASN A 176 1.09 20.71 8.73
N ASP A 177 0.40 20.88 7.61
CA ASP A 177 -0.44 22.04 7.35
C ASP A 177 -1.68 22.01 8.25
N LYS A 178 -2.01 23.13 8.89
CA LYS A 178 -3.06 23.21 9.90
C LYS A 178 -4.44 22.87 9.33
N ASP A 179 -4.75 23.41 8.17
CA ASP A 179 -6.06 23.23 7.53
C ASP A 179 -6.24 21.76 7.12
N LYS A 180 -5.18 21.16 6.57
CA LYS A 180 -5.16 19.73 6.22
C LYS A 180 -5.27 18.79 7.42
N ARG A 181 -4.67 19.16 8.56
CA ARG A 181 -4.81 18.39 9.80
C ARG A 181 -6.25 18.44 10.32
N GLU A 182 -6.87 19.62 10.30
CA GLU A 182 -8.27 19.78 10.68
C GLU A 182 -9.21 19.01 9.73
N GLU A 183 -8.94 19.03 8.43
CA GLU A 183 -9.65 18.22 7.44
C GLU A 183 -9.57 16.72 7.77
N LEU A 184 -8.37 16.21 8.08
CA LEU A 184 -8.20 14.82 8.49
C LEU A 184 -8.90 14.52 9.83
N ALA A 185 -8.93 15.46 10.77
CA ALA A 185 -9.68 15.31 12.02
C ALA A 185 -11.20 15.15 11.77
N LYS A 186 -11.76 15.96 10.85
CA LYS A 186 -13.17 15.86 10.43
C LYS A 186 -13.48 14.56 9.70
N LEU A 187 -12.58 14.09 8.82
CA LEU A 187 -12.74 12.81 8.14
C LEU A 187 -12.71 11.64 9.14
N ASN A 188 -11.81 11.68 10.12
CA ASN A 188 -11.76 10.69 11.19
C ASN A 188 -13.02 10.70 12.07
N LEU A 189 -13.59 11.88 12.38
CA LEU A 189 -14.87 11.96 13.08
C LEU A 189 -15.97 11.23 12.30
N ARG A 190 -16.12 11.52 11.00
CA ARG A 190 -17.10 10.85 10.13
C ARG A 190 -16.89 9.33 10.06
N ALA A 191 -15.63 8.89 9.96
CA ALA A 191 -15.31 7.46 9.96
C ALA A 191 -15.65 6.81 11.30
N GLY A 192 -15.37 7.50 12.42
CA GLY A 192 -15.73 7.08 13.77
C GLY A 192 -17.24 6.95 13.97
N GLU A 193 -18.03 7.93 13.53
CA GLU A 193 -19.50 7.90 13.55
C GLU A 193 -20.05 6.75 12.71
N LYS A 194 -19.52 6.56 11.50
CA LYS A 194 -19.93 5.45 10.62
C LYS A 194 -19.60 4.10 11.27
N ALA A 195 -18.41 3.94 11.85
CA ALA A 195 -18.02 2.73 12.57
C ALA A 195 -18.90 2.48 13.81
N MET A 196 -19.28 3.53 14.56
CA MET A 196 -20.25 3.42 15.67
C MET A 196 -21.58 2.88 15.18
N SER A 197 -22.11 3.41 14.07
CA SER A 197 -23.39 2.97 13.50
C SER A 197 -23.39 1.50 13.07
N LEU A 198 -22.21 0.95 12.77
CA LEU A 198 -21.98 -0.45 12.42
C LEU A 198 -21.59 -1.33 13.62
N ALA A 199 -21.63 -0.78 14.84
CA ALA A 199 -21.15 -1.44 16.07
C ALA A 199 -19.69 -1.90 16.03
N ALA A 200 -18.86 -1.29 15.17
CA ALA A 200 -17.43 -1.53 15.09
C ALA A 200 -16.69 -0.61 16.08
N PHE A 201 -16.92 -0.82 17.38
CA PHE A 201 -16.50 0.11 18.44
C PHE A 201 -14.97 0.28 18.52
N SER A 202 -14.19 -0.79 18.32
CA SER A 202 -12.72 -0.72 18.32
C SER A 202 -12.18 0.12 17.16
N ASP A 203 -12.76 -0.03 15.96
CA ASP A 203 -12.37 0.75 14.79
C ASP A 203 -12.79 2.21 14.98
N SER A 204 -13.98 2.45 15.52
CA SER A 204 -14.45 3.79 15.85
C SER A 204 -13.50 4.50 16.81
N ALA A 205 -13.15 3.85 17.92
CA ALA A 205 -12.19 4.38 18.89
C ALA A 205 -10.84 4.74 18.22
N SER A 206 -10.35 3.86 17.34
CA SER A 206 -9.11 4.08 16.59
C SER A 206 -9.17 5.31 15.67
N TYR A 207 -10.25 5.47 14.90
CA TYR A 207 -10.45 6.65 14.05
C TYR A 207 -10.58 7.93 14.87
N LEU A 208 -11.39 7.91 15.93
CA LEU A 208 -11.61 9.09 16.76
C LEU A 208 -10.33 9.53 17.47
N LYS A 209 -9.54 8.58 17.97
CA LYS A 209 -8.21 8.85 18.54
C LYS A 209 -7.27 9.46 17.52
N ALA A 210 -7.23 8.93 16.29
CA ALA A 210 -6.45 9.51 15.21
C ALA A 210 -6.90 10.94 14.85
N GLY A 211 -8.22 11.21 14.90
CA GLY A 211 -8.77 12.55 14.71
C GLY A 211 -8.34 13.53 15.80
N ILE A 212 -8.38 13.11 17.07
CA ILE A 212 -7.91 13.91 18.22
C ILE A 212 -6.43 14.26 18.06
N ASP A 213 -5.59 13.30 17.67
CA ASP A 213 -4.15 13.52 17.48
C ASP A 213 -3.83 14.55 16.37
N MET A 214 -4.78 14.82 15.47
CA MET A 214 -4.62 15.82 14.40
C MET A 214 -5.02 17.24 14.82
N LEU A 215 -5.77 17.41 15.91
CA LEU A 215 -6.14 18.72 16.42
C LEU A 215 -4.91 19.58 16.77
N CYS A 216 -5.05 20.90 16.67
CA CYS A 216 -4.01 21.86 17.07
C CYS A 216 -4.07 22.15 18.57
N ASP A 217 -2.98 22.60 19.19
CA ASP A 217 -2.90 22.76 20.66
C ASP A 217 -4.00 23.64 21.29
N ASP A 218 -4.52 24.61 20.56
CA ASP A 218 -5.59 25.52 21.00
C ASP A 218 -7.01 25.07 20.56
N HIS A 219 -7.17 23.81 20.15
CA HIS A 219 -8.40 23.27 19.55
C HIS A 219 -9.67 23.48 20.38
N TRP A 220 -9.57 23.48 21.72
CA TRP A 220 -10.71 23.79 22.58
C TRP A 220 -11.27 25.20 22.41
N LYS A 221 -10.46 26.15 21.93
CA LYS A 221 -10.87 27.53 21.65
C LYS A 221 -11.18 27.75 20.18
N SER A 222 -10.33 27.22 19.29
CA SER A 222 -10.43 27.45 17.85
C SER A 222 -11.47 26.54 17.17
N HIS A 223 -11.64 25.31 17.65
CA HIS A 223 -12.46 24.25 17.06
C HIS A 223 -13.23 23.48 18.16
N CYS A 224 -13.90 24.21 19.04
CA CYS A 224 -14.57 23.65 20.22
C CYS A 224 -15.56 22.55 19.84
N ASP A 225 -16.42 22.78 18.84
CA ASP A 225 -17.45 21.82 18.44
C ASP A 225 -16.87 20.50 17.92
N LEU A 226 -15.81 20.57 17.10
CA LEU A 226 -15.10 19.39 16.60
C LEU A 226 -14.42 18.63 17.73
N SER A 227 -13.80 19.36 18.67
CA SER A 227 -13.14 18.79 19.83
C SER A 227 -14.13 18.04 20.72
N VAL A 228 -15.27 18.66 21.03
CA VAL A 228 -16.32 18.04 21.84
C VAL A 228 -16.85 16.77 21.19
N GLN A 229 -17.14 16.80 19.89
CA GLN A 229 -17.66 15.63 19.17
C GLN A 229 -16.66 14.47 19.17
N LEU A 230 -15.40 14.73 18.82
CA LEU A 230 -14.34 13.72 18.81
C LEU A 230 -14.13 13.09 20.18
N HIS A 231 -13.96 13.90 21.23
CA HIS A 231 -13.70 13.40 22.58
C HIS A 231 -14.91 12.67 23.18
N SER A 232 -16.13 13.18 22.97
CA SER A 232 -17.34 12.56 23.53
C SER A 232 -17.59 11.19 22.89
N LEU A 233 -17.49 11.12 21.56
CA LEU A 233 -17.71 9.86 20.84
C LEU A 233 -16.58 8.86 21.11
N TYR A 234 -15.34 9.34 21.29
CA TYR A 234 -14.20 8.47 21.66
C TYR A 234 -14.43 7.80 23.01
N ALA A 235 -14.88 8.57 24.01
CA ALA A 235 -15.21 8.03 25.33
C ALA A 235 -16.35 7.01 25.27
N GLU A 236 -17.36 7.24 24.44
CA GLU A 236 -18.46 6.27 24.22
C GLU A 236 -17.95 4.97 23.56
N ALA A 237 -17.09 5.08 22.55
CA ALA A 237 -16.52 3.93 21.86
C ALA A 237 -15.62 3.09 22.79
N GLU A 238 -14.76 3.73 23.59
CA GLU A 238 -13.92 3.07 24.60
C GLU A 238 -14.76 2.40 25.70
N TYR A 239 -15.85 3.04 26.15
CA TYR A 239 -16.80 2.44 27.08
C TYR A 239 -17.39 1.12 26.54
N CYS A 240 -17.76 1.09 25.26
CA CYS A 240 -18.30 -0.11 24.61
C CYS A 240 -17.25 -1.22 24.40
N THR A 241 -15.96 -0.89 24.34
CA THR A 241 -14.87 -1.89 24.22
C THR A 241 -14.31 -2.37 25.56
N GLY A 242 -14.68 -1.72 26.67
CA GLY A 242 -14.26 -2.10 28.02
C GLY A 242 -12.84 -1.65 28.39
N HIS A 243 -12.22 -0.76 27.61
CA HIS A 243 -10.96 -0.13 27.94
C HIS A 243 -11.23 1.20 28.66
N PHE A 244 -10.97 1.22 29.97
CA PHE A 244 -11.01 2.45 30.76
C PHE A 244 -9.57 2.94 30.97
N GLN A 245 -9.25 4.14 30.48
CA GLN A 245 -8.06 4.90 30.87
C GLN A 245 -8.45 6.29 31.35
#